data_AF-A0A380E302-F1
#
_entry.id   AF-A0A380E302-F1
#
_cell.length_a   1.000
_cell.length_b   1.000
_cell.length_c   1.000
_cell.angle_alpha   90.00
_cell.angle_beta   90.00
_cell.angle_gamma   90.00
#
_symmetry.space_group_name_H-M   'P 1'
#
loop_
_entity.id
_entity.type
_entity.pdbx_description
1 polymer ?
#
loop_
_entity_poly.entity_id
_entity_poly.type
_entity_poly.pdbx_seq_one_letter_code
_entity_poly.pdbx_strand_id
1 'polypeptide(L)'
;MKVSASLDGKQANDNGQSQWITNKEVKQDVYKLRHRHDAVLTGRRTVELDDPQYTTRIQDGKNPIKVILSKSGNIHFNQQIYQDESTPIWIYTENPNLTTNQNTY
;
A
#
# COMPACT_ATOMS: atom_id res chain seq x y z
N MET A 1 12.15 -8.57 5.38
CA MET A 1 10.72 -8.47 5.73
C MET A 1 10.53 -7.36 6.76
N LYS A 2 9.86 -6.26 6.42
CA LYS A 2 9.31 -5.29 7.40
C LYS A 2 7.80 -5.35 7.24
N VAL A 3 7.14 -5.79 8.29
CA VAL A 3 5.69 -5.91 8.34
C VAL A 3 5.16 -4.63 8.99
N SER A 4 4.40 -3.83 8.25
CA SER A 4 3.52 -2.80 8.81
C SER A 4 2.12 -3.37 8.79
N ALA A 5 1.81 -4.20 9.78
CA ALA A 5 0.49 -4.78 9.98
C ALA A 5 0.13 -4.59 11.45
N SER A 6 -1.06 -4.04 11.72
CA SER A 6 -1.72 -4.32 12.99
C SER A 6 -2.47 -5.65 12.81
N LEU A 7 -1.92 -6.71 13.42
CA LEU A 7 -2.49 -8.06 13.38
C LEU A 7 -3.81 -8.16 14.19
N ASP A 8 -4.18 -7.10 14.95
CA ASP A 8 -5.39 -6.99 15.78
C ASP A 8 -6.15 -5.65 15.61
N GLY A 9 -6.05 -5.01 14.44
CA GLY A 9 -7.03 -3.99 14.02
C GLY A 9 -7.12 -2.69 14.85
N LYS A 10 -6.14 -2.36 15.68
CA LYS A 10 -6.01 -1.01 16.27
C LYS A 10 -4.61 -0.45 16.06
N GLN A 11 -4.55 0.59 15.23
CA GLN A 11 -3.41 1.51 15.15
C GLN A 11 -3.90 2.94 14.89
N ALA A 12 -4.98 3.33 15.57
CA ALA A 12 -5.33 4.72 15.79
C ALA A 12 -5.31 4.90 17.31
N ASN A 13 -4.40 5.75 17.81
CA ASN A 13 -4.74 6.49 19.02
C ASN A 13 -6.03 7.25 18.70
N ASP A 14 -6.88 7.49 19.69
CA ASP A 14 -8.19 8.17 19.52
C ASP A 14 -8.10 9.58 18.89
N ASN A 15 -6.88 10.05 18.57
CA ASN A 15 -6.58 11.35 17.95
C ASN A 15 -5.98 11.29 16.54
N GLY A 16 -5.97 10.16 15.82
CA GLY A 16 -5.72 10.16 14.36
C GLY A 16 -4.34 10.67 13.89
N GLN A 17 -3.35 10.79 14.77
CA GLN A 17 -2.02 11.31 14.45
C GLN A 17 -0.98 10.18 14.44
N SER A 18 -0.88 9.42 13.33
CA SER A 18 0.24 8.49 13.11
C SER A 18 1.35 9.09 12.21
N GLN A 19 1.17 10.29 11.68
CA GLN A 19 1.91 10.68 10.48
C GLN A 19 3.35 11.20 10.66
N TRP A 20 3.86 11.56 11.84
CA TRP A 20 5.08 12.40 11.88
C TRP A 20 6.10 12.15 13.00
N ILE A 21 6.47 10.90 13.31
CA ILE A 21 7.67 10.59 14.13
C ILE A 21 8.92 10.25 13.28
N THR A 22 8.81 10.33 11.96
CA THR A 22 9.82 9.75 11.05
C THR A 22 10.89 10.78 10.63
N ASN A 23 12.04 10.78 11.32
CA ASN A 23 13.26 11.50 10.90
C ASN A 23 13.64 11.16 9.43
N LYS A 24 14.34 12.07 8.74
CA LYS A 24 14.75 11.92 7.32
C LYS A 24 15.49 10.60 7.06
N GLU A 25 16.31 10.16 8.01
CA GLU A 25 17.05 8.89 7.95
C GLU A 25 16.12 7.68 7.86
N VAL A 26 15.06 7.66 8.67
CA VAL A 26 14.07 6.56 8.65
C VAL A 26 13.29 6.53 7.33
N LYS A 27 13.05 7.69 6.71
CA LYS A 27 12.44 7.75 5.36
C LYS A 27 13.35 7.14 4.30
N GLN A 28 14.65 7.42 4.35
CA GLN A 28 15.63 6.83 3.42
C GLN A 28 15.71 5.31 3.58
N ASP A 29 15.68 4.80 4.81
CA ASP A 29 15.68 3.36 5.06
C ASP A 29 14.42 2.66 4.55
N VAL A 30 13.24 3.31 4.68
CA VAL A 30 11.99 2.80 4.11
C VAL A 30 12.08 2.71 2.59
N TYR A 31 12.65 3.73 1.92
CA TYR A 31 12.83 3.68 0.47
C TYR A 31 13.81 2.57 0.06
N LYS A 32 14.94 2.43 0.75
CA LYS A 32 15.90 1.34 0.49
C LYS A 32 15.28 -0.04 0.71
N LEU A 33 14.40 -0.15 1.70
CA LEU A 33 13.73 -1.40 1.97
C LEU A 33 12.72 -1.75 0.89
N ARG A 34 11.86 -0.80 0.50
CA ARG A 34 10.90 -0.99 -0.58
C ARG A 34 11.58 -1.30 -1.91
N HIS A 35 12.76 -0.72 -2.16
CA HIS A 35 13.56 -1.02 -3.35
C HIS A 35 14.08 -2.46 -3.37
N ARG A 36 14.40 -3.01 -2.20
CA ARG A 36 14.87 -4.39 -2.05
C ARG A 36 13.77 -5.44 -2.05
N HIS A 37 12.49 -5.06 -1.98
CA HIS A 37 11.37 -6.00 -1.91
C HIS A 37 10.55 -5.94 -3.19
N ASP A 38 10.04 -7.09 -3.62
CA ASP A 38 9.23 -7.18 -4.84
C ASP A 38 7.80 -6.71 -4.64
N ALA A 39 7.28 -6.76 -3.40
CA ALA A 39 5.90 -6.39 -3.10
C ALA A 39 5.73 -5.77 -1.71
N VAL A 40 4.69 -4.94 -1.58
CA VAL A 40 4.16 -4.40 -0.33
C VAL A 40 2.72 -4.84 -0.16
N LEU A 41 2.41 -5.46 0.97
CA LEU A 41 1.07 -5.93 1.32
C LEU A 41 0.39 -4.93 2.26
N THR A 42 -0.88 -4.61 1.99
CA THR A 42 -1.69 -3.71 2.82
C THR A 42 -3.17 -4.12 2.81
N GLY A 43 -3.95 -3.62 3.77
CA GLY A 43 -5.40 -3.80 3.81
C GLY A 43 -6.14 -2.60 3.21
N ARG A 44 -7.33 -2.81 2.65
CA ARG A 44 -8.14 -1.73 2.03
C ARG A 44 -8.35 -0.53 2.97
N ARG A 45 -8.60 -0.80 4.26
CA ARG A 45 -8.91 0.26 5.24
C ARG A 45 -7.72 1.16 5.50
N THR A 46 -6.50 0.61 5.48
CA THR A 46 -5.27 1.39 5.57
C THR A 46 -5.11 2.28 4.35
N VAL A 47 -5.41 1.77 3.15
CA VAL A 47 -5.39 2.57 1.93
C VAL A 47 -6.38 3.73 2.00
N GLU A 48 -7.61 3.46 2.45
CA GLU A 48 -8.67 4.46 2.56
C GLU A 48 -8.37 5.54 3.61
N LEU A 49 -7.75 5.19 4.75
CA LEU A 49 -7.50 6.11 5.86
C LEU A 49 -6.18 6.87 5.76
N ASP A 50 -5.12 6.22 5.27
CA ASP A 50 -3.77 6.77 5.29
C ASP A 50 -3.29 7.29 3.91
N ASP A 51 -4.01 6.97 2.83
CA ASP A 51 -3.67 7.28 1.43
C ASP A 51 -2.18 7.08 1.07
N PRO A 52 -1.61 5.88 1.31
CA PRO A 52 -0.19 5.62 1.13
C PRO A 52 0.17 5.40 -0.35
N GLN A 53 1.22 6.05 -0.83
CA GLN A 53 1.69 5.85 -2.22
C GLN A 53 2.57 4.59 -2.42
N TYR A 54 3.22 4.09 -1.36
CA TYR A 54 4.17 2.97 -1.38
C TYR A 54 5.30 2.99 -2.43
N THR A 55 5.61 4.16 -3.00
CA THR A 55 6.72 4.32 -3.96
C THR A 55 8.10 4.31 -3.29
N THR A 56 9.11 3.86 -4.04
CA THR A 56 10.53 4.06 -3.77
C THR A 56 10.96 5.36 -4.44
N ARG A 57 11.14 6.41 -3.65
CA ARG A 57 11.64 7.71 -4.16
C ARG A 57 13.18 7.68 -4.27
N ILE A 58 13.70 6.64 -4.91
CA ILE A 58 15.12 6.43 -5.21
C ILE A 58 15.29 6.53 -6.73
N GLN A 59 16.30 7.28 -7.18
CA GLN A 59 16.65 7.35 -8.59
C GLN A 59 17.00 5.96 -9.12
N ASP A 60 16.40 5.56 -10.24
CA ASP A 60 16.48 4.21 -10.84
C ASP A 60 16.07 3.06 -9.91
N GLY A 61 15.33 3.39 -8.85
CA GLY A 61 14.83 2.42 -7.88
C GLY A 61 13.60 1.68 -8.40
N LYS A 62 13.61 0.34 -8.27
CA LYS A 62 12.43 -0.50 -8.45
C LYS A 62 11.35 -0.18 -7.42
N ASN A 63 10.18 0.25 -7.88
CA ASN A 63 8.97 0.31 -7.07
C ASN A 63 8.44 -1.12 -6.83
N PRO A 64 7.97 -1.45 -5.62
CA PRO A 64 7.38 -2.75 -5.34
C PRO A 64 5.94 -2.86 -5.90
N ILE A 65 5.53 -4.08 -6.24
CA ILE A 65 4.13 -4.43 -6.53
C ILE A 65 3.28 -4.11 -5.29
N LYS A 66 2.10 -3.51 -5.49
CA LYS A 66 1.19 -3.16 -4.40
C LYS A 66 0.13 -4.24 -4.28
N VAL A 67 0.06 -4.93 -3.14
CA VAL A 67 -0.93 -5.99 -2.89
C VAL A 67 -1.93 -5.51 -1.84
N ILE A 68 -3.21 -5.47 -2.18
CA ILE A 68 -4.30 -4.98 -1.34
C ILE A 68 -5.23 -6.13 -0.97
N LEU A 69 -5.43 -6.34 0.34
CA LEU A 69 -6.38 -7.31 0.86
C LEU A 69 -7.72 -6.62 1.18
N SER A 70 -8.81 -7.14 0.63
CA SER A 70 -10.16 -6.60 0.80
C SER A 70 -11.19 -7.72 0.82
N LYS A 71 -11.71 -8.09 2.00
CA LYS A 71 -12.74 -9.15 2.07
C LYS A 71 -13.98 -8.82 1.23
N SER A 72 -14.49 -7.60 1.33
CA SER A 72 -15.73 -7.17 0.68
C SER A 72 -15.57 -6.81 -0.80
N GLY A 73 -14.34 -6.63 -1.30
CA GLY A 73 -14.09 -6.12 -2.65
C GLY A 73 -14.58 -4.68 -2.91
N ASN A 74 -15.13 -4.00 -1.90
CA ASN A 74 -15.49 -2.59 -2.02
C ASN A 74 -14.20 -1.77 -1.95
N ILE A 75 -13.75 -1.29 -3.11
CA ILE A 75 -12.55 -0.50 -3.27
C ILE A 75 -12.96 0.84 -3.87
N HIS A 76 -12.62 1.92 -3.18
CA HIS A 76 -12.64 3.25 -3.77
C HIS A 76 -11.34 3.44 -4.53
N PHE A 77 -11.39 3.81 -5.81
CA PHE A 77 -10.20 3.97 -6.66
C PHE A 77 -9.70 5.42 -6.72
N ASN A 78 -10.13 6.27 -5.78
CA ASN A 78 -9.81 7.70 -5.80
C ASN A 78 -8.50 8.05 -5.08
N GLN A 79 -7.90 7.08 -4.38
CA GLN A 79 -6.68 7.24 -3.59
C GLN A 79 -5.43 7.32 -4.49
N GLN A 80 -4.40 8.00 -4.00
CA GLN A 80 -3.14 8.26 -4.70
C GLN A 80 -2.42 6.96 -5.10
N ILE A 81 -2.60 5.89 -4.33
CA ILE A 81 -2.03 4.59 -4.64
C ILE A 81 -2.44 4.06 -6.02
N TYR A 82 -3.68 4.37 -6.46
CA TYR A 82 -4.28 3.90 -7.71
C TYR A 82 -4.00 4.81 -8.91
N GLN A 83 -3.59 6.06 -8.66
CA GLN A 83 -3.20 7.01 -9.71
C GLN A 83 -1.77 6.78 -10.22
N ASP A 84 -0.98 6.00 -9.48
CA ASP A 84 0.39 5.67 -9.82
C ASP A 84 0.46 4.35 -10.61
N GLU A 85 0.61 4.48 -11.93
CA GLU A 85 0.73 3.39 -12.90
C GLU A 85 2.14 2.81 -13.00
N SER A 86 3.11 3.28 -12.21
CA SER A 86 4.50 2.81 -12.30
C SER A 86 4.69 1.34 -11.91
N THR A 87 3.73 0.77 -11.18
CA THR A 87 3.75 -0.63 -10.73
C THR A 87 2.35 -1.22 -10.70
N PRO A 88 2.21 -2.53 -10.96
CA PRO A 88 0.92 -3.18 -10.90
C PRO A 88 0.38 -3.22 -9.46
N ILE A 89 -0.95 -3.19 -9.37
CA ILE A 89 -1.69 -3.34 -8.13
C ILE A 89 -2.48 -4.63 -8.19
N TRP A 90 -2.28 -5.52 -7.22
CA TRP A 90 -3.03 -6.76 -7.09
C TRP A 90 -4.02 -6.64 -5.94
N ILE A 91 -5.29 -6.97 -6.20
CA ILE A 91 -6.35 -6.91 -5.19
C ILE A 91 -6.85 -8.33 -4.95
N TYR A 92 -6.74 -8.79 -3.70
CA TYR A 92 -7.28 -10.07 -3.25
C TYR A 92 -8.58 -9.84 -2.49
N THR A 93 -9.64 -10.53 -2.92
CA THR A 93 -10.99 -10.35 -2.38
C THR A 93 -11.79 -11.64 -2.41
N GLU A 94 -12.74 -11.77 -1.48
CA GLU A 94 -13.77 -12.84 -1.50
C GLU A 94 -14.99 -12.45 -2.34
N ASN A 95 -15.13 -11.18 -2.72
CA ASN A 95 -16.23 -10.71 -3.56
C ASN A 95 -16.05 -11.16 -5.02
N PRO A 96 -16.88 -12.08 -5.52
CA PRO A 96 -16.75 -12.62 -6.88
C PRO A 96 -17.14 -11.62 -7.97
N ASN A 97 -17.84 -10.53 -7.61
CA ASN A 97 -18.27 -9.50 -8.55
C ASN A 97 -17.16 -8.50 -8.89
N LEU A 98 -16.05 -8.48 -8.12
CA LEU A 98 -14.89 -7.66 -8.46
C LEU A 98 -14.01 -8.44 -9.44
N THR A 99 -14.25 -8.23 -10.73
CA THR A 99 -13.48 -8.86 -11.80
C THR A 99 -12.38 -7.93 -12.32
N THR A 100 -11.28 -8.52 -12.81
CA THR A 100 -10.27 -7.73 -13.54
C THR A 100 -10.91 -7.24 -14.84
N ASN A 101 -10.74 -5.96 -15.19
CA ASN A 101 -10.99 -5.55 -16.56
C ASN A 101 -9.92 -6.23 -17.40
N GLN A 102 -10.33 -7.14 -18.29
CA GLN A 102 -9.45 -7.92 -19.14
C GLN A 102 -8.58 -7.00 -19.99
N ASN A 103 -7.35 -6.75 -19.54
CA ASN A 103 -6.21 -6.34 -20.34
C ASN A 103 -4.97 -6.92 -19.66
N THR A 104 -4.75 -8.21 -19.90
CA THR A 104 -3.53 -8.90 -19.47
C THR A 104 -2.61 -8.91 -20.70
N TYR A 105 -1.42 -8.30 -20.57
CA TYR A 105 -0.33 -8.46 -21.54
C TYR A 105 0.28 -9.86 -21.43
#